data_AF-A0A9P6MLR0-F1
#
_entry.id   AF-A0A9P6MLR0-F1
#
_cell.length_a   1.000
_cell.length_b   1.000
_cell.length_c   1.000
_cell.angle_alpha   90.00
_cell.angle_beta   90.00
_cell.angle_gamma   90.00
#
_symmetry.space_group_name_H-M   'P 1'
#
loop_
_entity.id
_entity.type
_entity.pdbx_description
1 polymer ?
#
loop_
_entity_poly.entity_id
_entity_poly.type
_entity_poly.pdbx_seq_one_letter_code
_entity_poly.pdbx_strand_id
1 'polypeptide(L)'
;MDERGLLPASDKESLKSSTICLVGQTRPLEPREFQYPEDNVCVYESILLNDKPIFIVIFTTAEKTICWMLLQFLDQETSKTNSNFRSSEWGPEAADAMCNEVRDYSVARGMKMGDLIDATPKEVICKVMLEEKLFETWNYGRTVLLGDACHKMSPAGGLGAQTAMGDAVVLANYINTLTTVESEDVEKALKAYRNERYPIGKEGVETSAAMFSIIKQDLMGRVIRFILSHMPRWLWFQILARSVRCRPQISFLPLAEDTCQIKAMHQPSLQNTRPKNMATSVQI
;
A
#
# COMPACT_ATOMS: atom_id res chain seq x y z
N MET A 1 -2.12 2.37 -28.19
CA MET A 1 -1.23 1.18 -28.11
C MET A 1 -1.98 -0.11 -28.40
N ASP A 2 -3.21 -0.27 -27.88
CA ASP A 2 -4.02 -1.48 -28.08
C ASP A 2 -4.33 -1.78 -29.56
N GLU A 3 -4.83 -0.78 -30.30
CA GLU A 3 -5.08 -0.87 -31.76
C GLU A 3 -3.84 -1.27 -32.57
N ARG A 4 -2.64 -1.00 -32.03
CA ARG A 4 -1.35 -1.32 -32.67
C ARG A 4 -0.77 -2.66 -32.21
N GLY A 5 -1.48 -3.42 -31.37
CA GLY A 5 -1.03 -4.72 -30.87
C GLY A 5 0.20 -4.66 -29.95
N LEU A 6 0.49 -3.50 -29.35
CA LEU A 6 1.70 -3.28 -28.53
C LEU A 6 1.51 -3.59 -27.03
N LEU A 7 0.27 -3.78 -26.59
CA LEU A 7 -0.03 -4.11 -25.19
C LEU A 7 -0.04 -5.62 -24.98
N PRO A 8 0.63 -6.14 -23.93
CA PRO A 8 0.58 -7.55 -23.57
C PRO A 8 -0.83 -7.95 -23.13
N ALA A 9 -1.15 -9.24 -23.19
CA ALA A 9 -2.47 -9.76 -22.85
C ALA A 9 -2.83 -9.47 -21.37
N SER A 10 -1.85 -9.53 -20.47
CA SER A 10 -1.99 -9.21 -19.04
C SER A 10 -2.51 -7.78 -18.81
N ASP A 11 -2.08 -6.81 -19.62
CA ASP A 11 -2.54 -5.42 -19.52
C ASP A 11 -3.99 -5.25 -19.97
N LYS A 12 -4.51 -6.14 -20.81
CA LYS A 12 -5.89 -6.12 -21.31
C LYS A 12 -6.89 -6.82 -20.38
N GLU A 13 -6.41 -7.62 -19.42
CA GLU A 13 -7.30 -8.28 -18.45
C GLU A 13 -8.09 -7.25 -17.64
N SER A 14 -9.35 -7.54 -17.36
CA SER A 14 -10.16 -6.67 -16.51
C SER A 14 -9.61 -6.62 -15.09
N LEU A 15 -9.81 -5.48 -14.43
CA LEU A 15 -9.41 -5.28 -13.04
C LEU A 15 -10.20 -6.23 -12.15
N LYS A 16 -9.50 -6.93 -11.26
CA LYS A 16 -10.11 -7.86 -10.31
C LYS A 16 -10.37 -7.10 -9.02
N SER A 17 -11.64 -6.90 -8.68
CA SER A 17 -12.05 -6.33 -7.39
C SER A 17 -12.16 -7.44 -6.36
N SER A 18 -11.23 -7.49 -5.41
CA SER A 18 -11.11 -8.57 -4.41
C SER A 18 -11.41 -8.12 -2.99
N THR A 19 -11.45 -6.80 -2.75
CA THR A 19 -11.42 -6.24 -1.40
C THR A 19 -12.37 -5.05 -1.30
N ILE A 20 -13.20 -5.02 -0.27
CA ILE A 20 -13.96 -3.84 0.15
C ILE A 20 -13.21 -3.20 1.30
N CYS A 21 -12.95 -1.90 1.20
CA CYS A 21 -12.35 -1.09 2.25
C CYS A 21 -13.39 -0.13 2.82
N LEU A 22 -13.57 -0.14 4.13
CA LEU A 22 -14.29 0.89 4.87
C LEU A 22 -13.27 1.61 5.75
N VAL A 23 -13.13 2.91 5.60
CA VAL A 23 -12.13 3.71 6.32
C VAL A 23 -12.76 4.95 6.91
N GLY A 24 -12.22 5.41 8.03
CA GLY A 24 -12.61 6.67 8.65
C GLY A 24 -11.54 7.22 9.59
N GLN A 25 -11.72 8.48 9.98
CA GLN A 25 -10.88 9.17 10.95
C GLN A 25 -11.77 9.87 11.97
N THR A 26 -11.59 9.54 13.25
CA THR A 26 -12.39 10.15 14.31
C THR A 26 -12.15 11.66 14.39
N ARG A 27 -13.08 12.38 15.01
CA ARG A 27 -12.75 13.67 15.63
C ARG A 27 -11.62 13.49 16.65
N PRO A 28 -10.93 14.56 17.07
CA PRO A 28 -10.06 14.50 18.23
C PRO A 28 -10.81 13.92 19.43
N LEU A 29 -10.26 12.88 20.05
CA LEU A 29 -10.85 12.26 21.24
C LEU A 29 -10.19 12.82 22.49
N GLU A 30 -10.99 12.93 23.54
CA GLU A 30 -10.48 13.32 24.85
C GLU A 30 -9.63 12.19 25.44
N PRO A 31 -8.58 12.48 26.25
CA PRO A 31 -7.72 11.45 26.86
C PRO A 31 -8.44 10.41 27.73
N ARG A 32 -9.69 10.70 28.13
CA ARG A 32 -10.54 9.78 28.90
C ARG A 32 -11.31 8.80 27.99
N GLU A 33 -11.59 9.20 26.75
CA GLU A 33 -12.30 8.38 25.75
C GLU A 33 -11.35 7.31 25.18
N PHE A 34 -10.10 7.69 24.91
CA PHE A 34 -9.05 6.80 24.48
C PHE A 34 -7.80 7.09 25.31
N GLN A 35 -7.28 6.08 26.02
CA GLN A 35 -6.01 6.18 26.75
C GLN A 35 -4.86 6.31 25.75
N TYR A 36 -4.68 7.51 25.20
CA TYR A 36 -3.60 7.82 24.28
C TYR A 36 -2.25 7.53 24.94
N PRO A 37 -1.30 6.97 24.19
CA PRO A 37 0.07 6.86 24.69
C PRO A 37 0.67 8.26 24.91
N GLU A 38 1.83 8.30 25.55
CA GLU A 38 2.62 9.53 25.70
C GLU A 38 2.89 10.22 24.35
N ASP A 39 3.19 11.52 24.41
CA ASP A 39 3.48 12.32 23.22
C ASP A 39 4.60 11.68 22.37
N ASN A 40 4.43 11.71 21.04
CA ASN A 40 5.31 11.10 20.02
C ASN A 40 5.27 9.58 19.85
N VAL A 41 4.29 8.89 20.45
CA VAL A 41 4.08 7.45 20.19
C VAL A 41 2.83 7.25 19.33
N CYS A 42 2.98 6.52 18.23
CA CYS A 42 1.86 6.02 17.45
C CYS A 42 1.49 4.61 17.93
N VAL A 43 0.24 4.41 18.36
CA VAL A 43 -0.32 3.07 18.49
C VAL A 43 -0.72 2.59 17.11
N TYR A 44 -0.25 1.42 16.71
CA TYR A 44 -0.69 0.73 15.49
C TYR A 44 -1.13 -0.68 15.87
N GLU A 45 -2.37 -1.01 15.59
CA GLU A 45 -2.98 -2.29 15.93
C GLU A 45 -3.63 -2.90 14.70
N SER A 46 -3.36 -4.19 14.50
CA SER A 46 -3.93 -4.98 13.41
C SER A 46 -4.70 -6.16 14.00
N ILE A 47 -5.97 -6.29 13.63
CA ILE A 47 -6.90 -7.25 14.20
C ILE A 47 -7.46 -8.09 13.06
N LEU A 48 -7.30 -9.41 13.17
CA LEU A 48 -7.91 -10.37 12.26
C LEU A 48 -9.10 -11.01 12.98
N LEU A 49 -10.31 -10.90 12.42
CA LEU A 49 -11.48 -11.55 13.00
C LEU A 49 -11.44 -13.07 12.74
N ASN A 50 -11.78 -13.87 13.75
CA ASN A 50 -11.71 -15.33 13.66
C ASN A 50 -12.74 -15.92 12.69
N ASP A 51 -13.95 -15.36 12.64
CA ASP A 51 -15.09 -15.96 11.95
C ASP A 51 -15.45 -15.27 10.63
N LYS A 52 -14.78 -14.16 10.30
CA LYS A 52 -15.03 -13.38 9.08
C LYS A 52 -13.71 -13.08 8.36
N PRO A 53 -13.69 -13.00 7.02
CA PRO A 53 -12.51 -12.60 6.24
C PRO A 53 -12.33 -11.07 6.31
N ILE A 54 -12.26 -10.55 7.52
CA ILE A 54 -12.19 -9.13 7.84
C ILE A 54 -10.92 -8.85 8.62
N PHE A 55 -10.18 -7.87 8.15
CA PHE A 55 -8.97 -7.35 8.78
C PHE A 55 -9.17 -5.89 9.13
N ILE A 56 -8.94 -5.54 10.38
CA ILE A 56 -9.11 -4.19 10.91
C ILE A 56 -7.74 -3.64 11.28
N VAL A 57 -7.43 -2.44 10.83
CA VAL A 57 -6.23 -1.68 11.19
C VAL A 57 -6.67 -0.41 11.90
N ILE A 58 -6.03 -0.10 13.01
CA ILE A 58 -6.29 1.10 13.81
C ILE A 58 -4.96 1.75 14.13
N PHE A 59 -4.87 3.06 13.98
CA PHE A 59 -3.71 3.81 14.44
C PHE A 59 -4.04 5.22 14.91
N THR A 60 -3.25 5.70 15.87
CA THR A 60 -3.40 7.05 16.44
C THR A 60 -2.59 8.07 15.66
N THR A 61 -3.09 9.30 15.57
CA THR A 61 -2.38 10.43 14.94
C THR A 61 -1.85 11.43 15.98
N ALA A 62 -0.96 12.33 15.54
CA ALA A 62 -0.48 13.43 16.37
C ALA A 62 -1.59 14.43 16.76
N GLU A 63 -2.71 14.45 16.02
CA GLU A 63 -3.86 15.33 16.26
C GLU A 63 -4.83 14.75 17.30
N LYS A 64 -4.43 13.68 18.01
CA LYS A 64 -5.29 12.93 18.94
C LYS A 64 -6.56 12.41 18.26
N THR A 65 -6.44 12.01 17.00
CA THR A 65 -7.49 11.28 16.28
C THR A 65 -7.10 9.81 16.15
N ILE A 66 -8.08 8.97 15.81
CA ILE A 66 -7.89 7.57 15.47
C ILE A 66 -8.29 7.38 14.01
N CYS A 67 -7.34 6.91 13.21
CA CYS A 67 -7.63 6.39 11.88
C CYS A 67 -7.93 4.90 12.00
N TRP A 68 -9.00 4.46 11.36
CA TRP A 68 -9.38 3.07 11.33
C TRP A 68 -9.72 2.65 9.90
N MET A 69 -9.37 1.41 9.58
CA MET A 69 -9.60 0.80 8.28
C MET A 69 -10.07 -0.63 8.50
N LEU A 70 -11.13 -1.01 7.80
CA LEU A 70 -11.66 -2.36 7.76
C LEU A 70 -11.61 -2.85 6.32
N LEU A 71 -10.86 -3.92 6.11
CA LEU A 71 -10.71 -4.61 4.84
C LEU A 71 -11.50 -5.91 4.89
N GLN A 72 -12.57 -5.99 4.08
CA GLN A 72 -13.33 -7.19 3.86
C GLN A 72 -12.89 -7.83 2.54
N PHE A 73 -12.52 -9.08 2.61
CA PHE A 73 -11.99 -9.84 1.49
C PHE A 73 -13.09 -10.68 0.85
N LEU A 74 -13.30 -10.50 -0.45
CA LEU A 74 -14.32 -11.19 -1.24
C LEU A 74 -13.79 -12.50 -1.81
N ASP A 75 -14.66 -13.50 -1.93
CA ASP A 75 -14.34 -14.73 -2.64
C ASP A 75 -14.40 -14.53 -4.16
N GLN A 76 -13.92 -15.51 -4.94
CA GLN A 76 -13.90 -15.39 -6.41
C GLN A 76 -15.29 -15.33 -7.05
N GLU A 77 -16.34 -15.83 -6.39
CA GLU A 77 -17.72 -15.85 -6.90
C GLU A 77 -18.41 -14.49 -6.65
N THR A 78 -18.25 -13.92 -5.46
CA THR A 78 -18.68 -12.56 -5.08
C THR A 78 -17.89 -11.49 -5.84
N SER A 79 -16.61 -11.71 -6.11
CA SER A 79 -15.80 -10.84 -6.96
C SER A 79 -16.32 -10.78 -8.41
N LYS A 80 -16.75 -11.91 -8.97
CA LYS A 80 -17.33 -11.97 -10.34
C LYS A 80 -18.72 -11.35 -10.42
N THR A 81 -19.56 -11.55 -9.41
CA THR A 81 -20.92 -10.97 -9.38
C THR A 81 -20.88 -9.45 -9.15
N ASN A 82 -19.92 -8.95 -8.37
CA ASN A 82 -19.67 -7.53 -8.16
C ASN A 82 -18.82 -6.86 -9.26
N SER A 83 -18.33 -7.62 -10.25
CA SER A 83 -17.64 -7.05 -11.43
C SER A 83 -18.56 -6.19 -12.30
N ASN A 84 -19.88 -6.36 -12.16
CA ASN A 84 -20.87 -5.45 -12.72
C ASN A 84 -20.98 -4.22 -11.83
N PHE A 85 -20.06 -3.28 -12.03
CA PHE A 85 -19.97 -1.95 -11.43
C PHE A 85 -21.36 -1.31 -11.24
N ARG A 86 -21.95 -1.46 -10.05
CA ARG A 86 -23.26 -0.87 -9.73
C ARG A 86 -23.06 0.37 -8.89
N SER A 87 -23.56 1.49 -9.38
CA SER A 87 -23.58 2.78 -8.67
C SER A 87 -24.24 2.70 -7.29
N SER A 88 -25.07 1.69 -7.03
CA SER A 88 -25.74 1.43 -5.75
C SER A 88 -24.82 0.87 -4.64
N GLU A 89 -23.58 0.49 -4.95
CA GLU A 89 -22.58 0.08 -3.94
C GLU A 89 -21.71 1.24 -3.45
N TRP A 90 -21.89 2.41 -4.08
CA TRP A 90 -21.18 3.65 -3.78
C TRP A 90 -22.13 4.62 -3.10
N GLY A 91 -21.59 5.41 -2.16
CA GLY A 91 -22.32 6.48 -1.50
C GLY A 91 -22.48 6.28 0.01
N PRO A 92 -22.96 7.32 0.70
CA PRO A 92 -23.12 7.33 2.16
C PRO A 92 -23.98 6.17 2.67
N GLU A 93 -25.00 5.75 1.93
CA GLU A 93 -25.93 4.69 2.33
C GLU A 93 -25.24 3.31 2.38
N ALA A 94 -24.36 3.03 1.40
CA ALA A 94 -23.61 1.79 1.35
C ALA A 94 -22.53 1.72 2.43
N ALA A 95 -21.95 2.87 2.79
CA ALA A 95 -21.04 3.02 3.91
C ALA A 95 -21.78 2.86 5.25
N ASP A 96 -22.94 3.48 5.43
CA ASP A 96 -23.79 3.38 6.62
C ASP A 96 -24.24 1.93 6.86
N ALA A 97 -24.66 1.21 5.82
CA ALA A 97 -25.05 -0.20 5.92
C ALA A 97 -23.89 -1.08 6.42
N MET A 98 -22.68 -0.89 5.86
CA MET A 98 -21.50 -1.63 6.31
C MET A 98 -21.08 -1.22 7.71
N CYS A 99 -21.13 0.09 8.04
CA CYS A 99 -20.91 0.57 9.39
C CYS A 99 -21.81 -0.15 10.39
N ASN A 100 -23.10 -0.27 10.09
CA ASN A 100 -24.09 -0.96 10.93
C ASN A 100 -23.78 -2.45 11.12
N GLU A 101 -23.30 -3.15 10.08
CA GLU A 101 -22.91 -4.57 10.19
C GLU A 101 -21.72 -4.78 11.14
N VAL A 102 -20.76 -3.84 11.11
CA VAL A 102 -19.46 -4.03 11.79
C VAL A 102 -19.42 -3.45 13.20
N ARG A 103 -20.46 -2.70 13.63
CA ARG A 103 -20.47 -1.94 14.89
C ARG A 103 -20.11 -2.77 16.11
N ASP A 104 -20.57 -4.02 16.17
CA ASP A 104 -20.39 -4.88 17.34
C ASP A 104 -19.03 -5.57 17.42
N TYR A 105 -18.17 -5.41 16.41
CA TYR A 105 -16.85 -6.02 16.44
C TYR A 105 -15.98 -5.36 17.49
N SER A 106 -15.43 -6.19 18.38
CA SER A 106 -14.43 -5.77 19.34
C SER A 106 -13.17 -5.30 18.62
N VAL A 107 -12.71 -4.12 19.00
CA VAL A 107 -11.40 -3.61 18.63
C VAL A 107 -10.51 -3.58 19.86
N ALA A 108 -9.31 -3.02 19.71
CA ALA A 108 -8.37 -2.94 20.81
C ALA A 108 -8.90 -2.13 22.00
N ARG A 109 -8.27 -2.36 23.16
CA ARG A 109 -8.52 -1.59 24.41
C ARG A 109 -9.96 -1.64 24.91
N GLY A 110 -10.69 -2.69 24.57
CA GLY A 110 -12.06 -2.94 25.05
C GLY A 110 -13.13 -2.10 24.35
N MET A 111 -12.77 -1.37 23.29
CA MET A 111 -13.72 -0.64 22.47
C MET A 111 -14.37 -1.55 21.42
N LYS A 112 -15.44 -1.06 20.82
CA LYS A 112 -16.06 -1.62 19.63
C LYS A 112 -15.84 -0.72 18.41
N MET A 113 -15.97 -1.28 17.22
CA MET A 113 -16.02 -0.48 15.98
C MET A 113 -17.10 0.59 16.03
N GLY A 114 -18.24 0.31 16.66
CA GLY A 114 -19.33 1.28 16.84
C GLY A 114 -18.89 2.56 17.56
N ASP A 115 -18.01 2.44 18.57
CA ASP A 115 -17.49 3.60 19.30
C ASP A 115 -16.64 4.50 18.40
N LEU A 116 -15.82 3.88 17.53
CA LEU A 116 -14.99 4.61 16.56
C LEU A 116 -15.85 5.24 15.46
N ILE A 117 -16.86 4.51 14.97
CA ILE A 117 -17.79 4.99 13.95
C ILE A 117 -18.57 6.20 14.48
N ASP A 118 -19.08 6.14 15.71
CA ASP A 118 -19.85 7.24 16.32
C ASP A 118 -19.01 8.48 16.57
N ALA A 119 -17.72 8.30 16.83
CA ALA A 119 -16.76 9.40 16.95
C ALA A 119 -16.22 9.90 15.59
N THR A 120 -16.62 9.30 14.48
CA THR A 120 -16.15 9.67 13.14
C THR A 120 -17.19 10.56 12.45
N PRO A 121 -16.83 11.77 11.99
CA PRO A 121 -17.72 12.57 11.15
C PRO A 121 -18.11 11.77 9.91
N LYS A 122 -19.42 11.68 9.61
CA LYS A 122 -19.92 10.78 8.56
C LYS A 122 -19.34 11.10 7.18
N GLU A 123 -19.07 12.37 6.93
CA GLU A 123 -18.49 12.89 5.70
C GLU A 123 -17.06 12.40 5.41
N VAL A 124 -16.35 11.87 6.42
CA VAL A 124 -15.00 11.28 6.25
C VAL A 124 -15.02 9.75 6.31
N ILE A 125 -16.20 9.12 6.34
CA ILE A 125 -16.32 7.66 6.22
C ILE A 125 -16.46 7.30 4.75
N CYS A 126 -15.50 6.52 4.25
CA CYS A 126 -15.46 6.11 2.86
C CYS A 126 -15.52 4.59 2.75
N LYS A 127 -16.47 4.11 1.95
CA LYS A 127 -16.50 2.71 1.47
C LYS A 127 -16.02 2.67 0.03
N VAL A 128 -15.02 1.83 -0.24
CA VAL A 128 -14.38 1.73 -1.56
C VAL A 128 -14.19 0.26 -1.91
N MET A 129 -14.64 -0.13 -3.11
CA MET A 129 -14.26 -1.40 -3.71
C MET A 129 -12.88 -1.26 -4.35
N LEU A 130 -11.94 -2.10 -3.95
CA LEU A 130 -10.55 -2.01 -4.35
C LEU A 130 -10.18 -3.11 -5.33
N GLU A 131 -9.63 -2.65 -6.43
CA GLU A 131 -9.08 -3.48 -7.48
C GLU A 131 -7.60 -3.73 -7.24
N GLU A 132 -7.10 -4.85 -7.75
CA GLU A 132 -5.66 -5.16 -7.74
C GLU A 132 -5.19 -5.49 -9.14
N LYS A 133 -4.05 -4.91 -9.55
CA LYS A 133 -3.42 -5.21 -10.84
C LYS A 133 -1.98 -4.70 -10.90
N LEU A 134 -1.12 -5.53 -11.48
CA LEU A 134 0.19 -5.11 -11.96
C LEU A 134 0.13 -5.01 -13.49
N PHE A 135 0.35 -3.82 -14.02
CA PHE A 135 0.51 -3.62 -15.46
C PHE A 135 1.95 -3.90 -15.86
N GLU A 136 2.16 -4.50 -17.03
CA GLU A 136 3.47 -4.70 -17.64
C GLU A 136 3.94 -3.45 -18.38
N THR A 137 3.06 -2.69 -19.03
CA THR A 137 3.43 -1.50 -19.80
C THR A 137 3.39 -0.24 -18.93
N TRP A 138 4.56 0.30 -18.57
CA TRP A 138 4.65 1.51 -17.72
C TRP A 138 5.02 2.77 -18.49
N ASN A 139 5.41 2.65 -19.77
CA ASN A 139 5.77 3.80 -20.59
C ASN A 139 5.51 3.52 -22.07
N TYR A 140 5.36 4.60 -22.83
CA TYR A 140 5.32 4.58 -24.28
C TYR A 140 5.71 5.94 -24.85
N GLY A 141 6.77 5.97 -25.65
CA GLY A 141 7.36 7.21 -26.15
C GLY A 141 7.74 8.14 -25.00
N ARG A 142 7.05 9.27 -24.86
CA ARG A 142 7.28 10.27 -23.81
C ARG A 142 6.27 10.23 -22.67
N THR A 143 5.38 9.23 -22.67
CA THR A 143 4.38 9.03 -21.62
C THR A 143 4.86 7.97 -20.65
N VAL A 144 4.69 8.21 -19.35
CA VAL A 144 5.04 7.29 -18.27
C VAL A 144 3.89 7.20 -17.26
N LEU A 145 3.72 6.02 -16.68
CA LEU A 145 2.80 5.72 -15.60
C LEU A 145 3.60 5.48 -14.30
N LEU A 146 3.02 5.79 -13.15
CA LEU A 146 3.60 5.52 -11.83
C LEU A 146 2.50 5.30 -10.78
N GLY A 147 2.83 4.70 -9.64
CA GLY A 147 1.85 4.43 -8.57
C GLY A 147 0.72 3.50 -9.03
N ASP A 148 -0.51 3.79 -8.60
CA ASP A 148 -1.70 2.97 -8.90
C ASP A 148 -2.01 2.84 -10.41
N ALA A 149 -1.47 3.72 -11.25
CA ALA A 149 -1.55 3.58 -12.72
C ALA A 149 -0.72 2.40 -13.26
N CYS A 150 0.25 1.92 -12.48
CA CYS A 150 1.16 0.82 -12.81
C CYS A 150 0.94 -0.42 -11.95
N HIS A 151 0.72 -0.23 -10.65
CA HIS A 151 0.67 -1.29 -9.66
C HIS A 151 -0.39 -0.98 -8.60
N LYS A 152 -1.63 -1.35 -8.90
CA LYS A 152 -2.71 -1.26 -7.92
C LYS A 152 -2.61 -2.43 -6.94
N MET A 153 -2.42 -2.12 -5.66
CA MET A 153 -2.22 -3.10 -4.59
C MET A 153 -3.33 -2.99 -3.55
N SER A 154 -3.65 -4.10 -2.85
CA SER A 154 -4.52 -4.04 -1.68
C SER A 154 -3.89 -3.18 -0.57
N PRO A 155 -4.67 -2.30 0.12
CA PRO A 155 -4.19 -1.52 1.26
C PRO A 155 -3.76 -2.38 2.44
N ALA A 156 -4.11 -3.66 2.46
CA ALA A 156 -3.73 -4.59 3.52
C ALA A 156 -2.21 -4.62 3.76
N GLY A 157 -1.41 -4.41 2.71
CA GLY A 157 0.05 -4.32 2.82
C GLY A 157 0.56 -2.95 3.28
N GLY A 158 -0.24 -1.88 3.18
CA GLY A 158 0.20 -0.50 3.46
C GLY A 158 1.28 0.02 2.51
N LEU A 159 1.56 -0.69 1.40
CA LEU A 159 2.72 -0.42 0.53
C LEU A 159 2.44 0.54 -0.64
N GLY A 160 1.16 0.76 -0.98
CA GLY A 160 0.76 1.53 -2.17
C GLY A 160 1.40 2.92 -2.24
N ALA A 161 1.10 3.75 -1.23
CA ALA A 161 1.61 5.12 -1.17
C ALA A 161 3.14 5.19 -1.13
N GLN A 162 3.78 4.35 -0.30
CA GLN A 162 5.25 4.29 -0.21
C GLN A 162 5.88 3.90 -1.57
N THR A 163 5.31 2.92 -2.26
CA THR A 163 5.81 2.44 -3.56
C THR A 163 5.66 3.52 -4.63
N ALA A 164 4.52 4.23 -4.66
CA ALA A 164 4.27 5.34 -5.56
C ALA A 164 5.23 6.51 -5.33
N MET A 165 5.52 6.86 -4.06
CA MET A 165 6.53 7.87 -3.73
C MET A 165 7.93 7.44 -4.19
N GLY A 166 8.28 6.17 -3.98
CA GLY A 166 9.55 5.61 -4.46
C GLY A 166 9.67 5.64 -5.98
N ASP A 167 8.57 5.43 -6.71
CA ASP A 167 8.55 5.58 -8.15
C ASP A 167 8.86 7.01 -8.59
N ALA A 168 8.24 8.00 -7.95
CA ALA A 168 8.46 9.41 -8.26
C ALA A 168 9.95 9.79 -8.05
N VAL A 169 10.57 9.31 -6.98
CA VAL A 169 12.00 9.52 -6.69
C VAL A 169 12.88 8.93 -7.80
N VAL A 170 12.67 7.66 -8.15
CA VAL A 170 13.49 6.99 -9.16
C VAL A 170 13.26 7.57 -10.56
N LEU A 171 12.01 7.91 -10.90
CA LEU A 171 11.68 8.57 -12.16
C LEU A 171 12.37 9.95 -12.26
N ALA A 172 12.32 10.75 -11.19
CA ALA A 172 12.98 12.06 -11.16
C ALA A 172 14.49 11.95 -11.40
N ASN A 173 15.15 10.96 -10.80
CA ASN A 173 16.58 10.70 -11.01
C ASN A 173 16.91 10.45 -12.48
N TYR A 174 16.14 9.61 -13.17
CA TYR A 174 16.35 9.30 -14.58
C TYR A 174 16.04 10.48 -15.49
N ILE A 175 14.95 11.22 -15.23
CA ILE A 175 14.61 12.43 -15.99
C ILE A 175 15.72 13.48 -15.86
N ASN A 176 16.31 13.64 -14.67
CA ASN A 176 17.37 14.61 -14.43
C ASN A 176 18.68 14.33 -15.20
N THR A 177 18.85 13.12 -15.77
CA THR A 177 20.00 12.80 -16.63
C THR A 177 19.82 13.12 -18.10
N LEU A 178 18.61 13.50 -18.51
CA LEU A 178 18.32 13.82 -19.90
C LEU A 178 19.01 15.14 -20.27
N THR A 179 19.92 15.07 -21.24
CA THR A 179 20.60 16.25 -21.81
C THR A 179 19.90 16.76 -23.07
N THR A 180 19.03 15.94 -23.65
CA THR A 180 18.23 16.19 -24.84
C THR A 180 16.77 15.86 -24.53
N VAL A 181 15.85 16.36 -25.35
CA VAL A 181 14.42 16.04 -25.28
C VAL A 181 13.98 15.06 -26.36
N GLU A 182 14.95 14.45 -27.06
CA GLU A 182 14.76 13.49 -28.13
C GLU A 182 13.99 12.27 -27.63
N SER A 183 13.09 11.76 -28.47
CA SER A 183 12.15 10.71 -28.04
C SER A 183 12.85 9.42 -27.63
N GLU A 184 13.96 9.07 -28.29
CA GLU A 184 14.74 7.87 -27.98
C GLU A 184 15.42 7.94 -26.60
N ASP A 185 16.03 9.10 -26.28
CA ASP A 185 16.69 9.33 -24.99
C ASP A 185 15.67 9.31 -23.84
N VAL A 186 14.52 9.96 -24.05
CA VAL A 186 13.40 9.92 -23.08
C VAL A 186 12.93 8.48 -22.89
N GLU A 187 12.64 7.74 -23.96
CA GLU A 187 12.14 6.37 -23.87
C GLU A 187 13.15 5.45 -23.15
N LYS A 188 14.45 5.64 -23.39
CA LYS A 188 15.53 4.90 -22.70
C LYS A 188 15.52 5.17 -21.20
N ALA A 189 15.38 6.43 -20.78
CA ALA A 189 15.28 6.80 -19.36
C ALA A 189 14.03 6.21 -18.70
N LEU A 190 12.88 6.26 -19.38
CA LEU A 190 11.62 5.69 -18.87
C LEU A 190 11.67 4.16 -18.78
N LYS A 191 12.35 3.48 -19.70
CA LYS A 191 12.64 2.04 -19.60
C LYS A 191 13.55 1.70 -18.42
N ALA A 192 14.57 2.53 -18.15
CA ALA A 192 15.43 2.35 -16.99
C ALA A 192 14.66 2.49 -15.67
N TYR A 193 13.80 3.50 -15.57
CA TYR A 193 12.85 3.66 -14.46
C TYR A 193 12.00 2.40 -14.25
N ARG A 194 11.34 1.89 -15.30
CA ARG A 194 10.52 0.68 -15.22
C ARG A 194 11.36 -0.52 -14.76
N ASN A 195 12.55 -0.71 -15.29
CA ASN A 195 13.39 -1.86 -14.94
C ASN A 195 13.80 -1.86 -13.46
N GLU A 196 14.01 -0.68 -12.87
CA GLU A 196 14.31 -0.54 -11.44
C GLU A 196 13.07 -0.71 -10.55
N ARG A 197 11.92 -0.20 -10.97
CA ARG A 197 10.71 -0.12 -10.13
C ARG A 197 9.73 -1.27 -10.29
N TYR A 198 9.64 -1.88 -11.46
CA TYR A 198 8.73 -2.99 -11.74
C TYR A 198 8.90 -4.17 -10.77
N PRO A 199 10.13 -4.64 -10.42
CA PRO A 199 10.28 -5.72 -9.45
C PRO A 199 9.73 -5.38 -8.06
N ILE A 200 9.84 -4.11 -7.65
CA ILE A 200 9.35 -3.64 -6.34
C ILE A 200 7.82 -3.57 -6.34
N GLY A 201 7.22 -3.02 -7.41
CA GLY A 201 5.76 -3.04 -7.58
C GLY A 201 5.20 -4.45 -7.63
N LYS A 202 5.89 -5.37 -8.31
CA LYS A 202 5.54 -6.80 -8.36
C LYS A 202 5.58 -7.44 -6.98
N GLU A 203 6.65 -7.24 -6.23
CA GLU A 203 6.78 -7.74 -4.85
C GLU A 203 5.68 -7.19 -3.93
N GLY A 204 5.30 -5.92 -4.10
CA GLY A 204 4.20 -5.30 -3.34
C GLY A 204 2.83 -5.94 -3.63
N VAL A 205 2.51 -6.19 -4.91
CA VAL A 205 1.28 -6.89 -5.33
C VAL A 205 1.28 -8.34 -4.82
N GLU A 206 2.40 -9.05 -4.95
CA GLU A 206 2.53 -10.43 -4.45
C GLU A 206 2.40 -10.52 -2.93
N THR A 207 2.99 -9.57 -2.19
CA THR A 207 2.87 -9.48 -0.73
C THR A 207 1.43 -9.22 -0.30
N SER A 208 0.72 -8.36 -1.03
CA SER A 208 -0.70 -8.06 -0.79
C SER A 208 -1.57 -9.31 -1.01
N ALA A 209 -1.33 -10.08 -2.07
CA ALA A 209 -2.01 -11.35 -2.32
C ALA A 209 -1.67 -12.44 -1.28
N ALA A 210 -0.44 -12.44 -0.74
CA ALA A 210 -0.07 -13.32 0.36
C ALA A 210 -0.82 -12.97 1.66
N MET A 211 -0.97 -11.67 1.97
CA MET A 211 -1.79 -11.22 3.11
C MET A 211 -3.24 -11.68 2.99
N PHE A 212 -3.84 -11.58 1.80
CA PHE A 212 -5.17 -12.15 1.55
C PHE A 212 -5.24 -13.65 1.89
N SER A 213 -4.21 -14.42 1.52
CA SER A 213 -4.16 -15.86 1.82
C SER A 213 -4.02 -16.16 3.31
N ILE A 214 -3.38 -15.29 4.10
CA ILE A 214 -3.32 -15.38 5.56
C ILE A 214 -4.70 -15.11 6.18
N ILE A 215 -5.45 -14.18 5.60
CA ILE A 215 -6.73 -13.68 6.12
C ILE A 215 -7.88 -14.64 5.78
N LYS A 216 -7.76 -15.41 4.69
CA LYS A 216 -8.73 -16.47 4.37
C LYS A 216 -8.94 -17.42 5.54
N GLN A 217 -10.19 -17.80 5.75
CA GLN A 217 -10.59 -18.72 6.82
C GLN A 217 -10.57 -20.20 6.39
N ASP A 218 -9.83 -20.53 5.33
CA ASP A 218 -9.68 -21.91 4.86
C ASP A 218 -8.61 -22.68 5.67
N LEU A 219 -8.44 -23.96 5.37
CA LEU A 219 -7.45 -24.81 6.04
C LEU A 219 -6.02 -24.27 5.85
N MET A 220 -5.72 -23.72 4.68
CA MET A 220 -4.39 -23.16 4.37
C MET A 220 -4.11 -21.90 5.18
N GLY A 221 -5.06 -20.97 5.28
CA GLY A 221 -4.95 -19.77 6.09
C GLY A 221 -4.71 -20.09 7.58
N ARG A 222 -5.41 -21.10 8.13
CA ARG A 222 -5.16 -21.58 9.50
C ARG A 222 -3.75 -22.11 9.71
N VAL A 223 -3.23 -22.90 8.77
CA VAL A 223 -1.85 -23.41 8.82
C VAL A 223 -0.85 -22.26 8.75
N ILE A 224 -1.04 -21.30 7.83
CA ILE A 224 -0.15 -20.14 7.70
C ILE A 224 -0.15 -19.31 8.98
N ARG A 225 -1.32 -19.02 9.56
CA ARG A 225 -1.43 -18.29 10.83
C ARG A 225 -0.75 -19.02 11.99
N PHE A 226 -0.88 -20.34 12.06
CA PHE A 226 -0.18 -21.15 13.05
C PHE A 226 1.35 -21.01 12.90
N ILE A 227 1.86 -21.13 11.68
CA ILE A 227 3.29 -20.96 11.38
C ILE A 227 3.77 -19.57 11.75
N LEU A 228 3.05 -18.51 11.35
CA LEU A 228 3.40 -17.12 11.66
C LEU A 228 3.39 -16.85 13.18
N SER A 229 2.40 -17.38 13.90
CA SER A 229 2.28 -17.20 15.35
C SER A 229 3.38 -17.91 16.15
N HIS A 230 3.94 -18.99 15.61
CA HIS A 230 5.03 -19.77 16.24
C HIS A 230 6.39 -19.51 15.59
N MET A 231 6.48 -18.50 14.71
CA MET A 231 7.70 -18.19 13.99
C MET A 231 8.78 -17.68 14.96
N PRO A 232 10.03 -18.20 14.87
CA PRO A 232 11.14 -17.64 15.64
C PRO A 232 11.34 -16.16 15.34
N ARG A 233 11.62 -15.35 16.37
CA ARG A 233 11.78 -13.88 16.22
C ARG A 233 12.82 -13.49 15.17
N TRP A 234 13.92 -14.23 15.05
CA TRP A 234 14.95 -13.92 14.06
C TRP A 234 14.41 -14.00 12.61
N LEU A 235 13.53 -14.96 12.33
CA LEU A 235 12.93 -15.12 11.00
C LEU A 235 11.89 -14.01 10.76
N TRP A 236 11.11 -13.67 11.78
CA TRP A 236 10.21 -12.52 11.75
C TRP A 236 10.96 -11.21 11.47
N PHE A 237 12.11 -11.00 12.12
CA PHE A 237 12.97 -9.85 11.86
C PHE A 237 13.52 -9.83 10.43
N GLN A 238 13.84 -10.99 9.83
CA GLN A 238 14.25 -11.04 8.42
C GLN A 238 13.12 -10.64 7.46
N ILE A 239 11.87 -11.04 7.76
CA ILE A 239 10.69 -10.64 6.99
C ILE A 239 10.46 -9.14 7.11
N LEU A 240 10.47 -8.60 8.33
CA LEU A 240 10.32 -7.16 8.57
C LEU A 240 11.46 -6.34 7.96
N ALA A 241 12.70 -6.83 8.05
CA ALA A 241 13.84 -6.16 7.44
C ALA A 241 13.62 -6.00 5.92
N ARG A 242 13.01 -6.99 5.26
CA ARG A 242 12.73 -6.93 3.82
C ARG A 242 11.78 -5.79 3.45
N SER A 243 10.73 -5.53 4.24
CA SER A 243 9.75 -4.48 3.94
C SER A 243 10.33 -3.06 4.06
N VAL A 244 11.33 -2.85 4.92
CA VAL A 244 11.91 -1.52 5.17
C VAL A 244 13.13 -1.18 4.31
N ARG A 245 13.60 -2.10 3.44
CA ARG A 245 14.83 -1.92 2.63
C ARG A 245 14.69 -0.95 1.47
N CYS A 246 13.49 -0.80 0.90
CA CYS A 246 13.26 0.08 -0.23
C CYS A 246 13.10 1.53 0.25
N ARG A 247 14.21 2.29 0.21
CA ARG A 247 14.29 3.68 0.65
C ARG A 247 15.03 4.53 -0.39
N PRO A 248 14.46 4.70 -1.60
CA PRO A 248 15.14 5.41 -2.67
C PRO A 248 15.32 6.89 -2.31
N GLN A 249 16.44 7.48 -2.71
CA GLN A 249 16.75 8.90 -2.52
C GLN A 249 16.93 9.61 -3.86
N ILE A 250 16.73 10.93 -3.86
CA ILE A 250 16.89 11.78 -5.04
C ILE A 250 18.39 12.10 -5.21
N SER A 251 18.91 11.91 -6.42
CA SER A 251 20.35 11.94 -6.70
C SER A 251 20.96 13.34 -6.76
N PHE A 252 20.13 14.34 -7.05
CA PHE A 252 20.51 15.74 -7.19
C PHE A 252 20.11 16.60 -5.97
N LEU A 253 19.70 15.96 -4.88
CA LEU A 253 19.45 16.61 -3.59
C LEU A 253 20.43 16.10 -2.51
N PRO A 254 20.59 16.84 -1.39
CA PRO A 254 21.29 16.31 -0.22
C PRO A 254 20.68 14.97 0.21
N LEU A 255 21.54 14.00 0.54
CA LEU A 255 21.08 12.71 1.01
C LEU A 255 20.52 12.86 2.43
N ALA A 256 19.40 12.20 2.67
CA ALA A 256 18.91 11.99 4.02
C ALA A 256 19.87 11.05 4.76
N GLU A 257 20.10 11.36 6.03
CA GLU A 257 20.83 10.49 6.95
C GLU A 257 20.06 9.17 7.11
N ASP A 258 20.74 8.04 6.87
CA ASP A 258 20.15 6.71 7.04
C ASP A 258 20.40 6.23 8.48
N THR A 259 19.44 6.47 9.36
CA THR A 259 19.49 6.02 10.77
C THR A 259 18.97 4.59 10.94
N CYS A 260 18.56 3.92 9.85
CA CYS A 260 18.00 2.57 9.92
C CYS A 260 19.11 1.52 10.07
N GLN A 261 18.95 0.60 11.03
CA GLN A 261 19.88 -0.53 11.23
C GLN A 261 19.92 -1.50 10.03
N ILE A 262 18.86 -1.54 9.23
CA ILE A 262 18.78 -2.40 8.05
C ILE A 262 19.31 -1.64 6.85
N LYS A 263 20.36 -2.17 6.20
CA LYS A 263 20.95 -1.55 5.00
C LYS A 263 19.93 -1.38 3.88
N ALA A 264 19.87 -0.17 3.32
CA ALA A 264 19.04 0.13 2.16
C ALA A 264 19.37 -0.77 0.96
N MET A 265 18.35 -1.07 0.15
CA MET A 265 18.53 -1.75 -1.12
C MET A 265 19.41 -0.92 -2.07
N HIS A 266 20.19 -1.59 -2.91
CA HIS A 266 20.92 -0.91 -3.98
C HIS A 266 19.94 -0.15 -4.90
N GLN A 267 20.22 1.12 -5.13
CA GLN A 267 19.42 2.00 -5.98
C GLN A 267 20.24 2.43 -7.21
N PRO A 268 20.10 1.75 -8.36
CA PRO A 268 20.82 2.09 -9.59
C PRO A 268 20.63 3.54 -10.02
N SER A 269 19.41 4.06 -9.94
CA SER A 269 19.09 5.44 -10.27
C SER A 269 19.85 6.44 -9.41
N LEU A 270 20.14 6.16 -8.14
CA LEU A 270 20.95 7.07 -7.32
C LEU A 270 22.42 7.05 -7.76
N GLN A 271 23.00 5.85 -7.91
CA GLN A 271 24.43 5.72 -8.19
C GLN A 271 24.80 6.23 -9.58
N ASN A 272 23.96 5.98 -10.57
CA ASN A 272 24.25 6.30 -11.96
C ASN A 272 23.98 7.78 -12.30
N THR A 273 23.14 8.46 -11.52
CA THR A 273 22.67 9.81 -11.86
C THR A 273 23.19 10.88 -10.90
N ARG A 274 23.88 10.50 -9.82
CA ARG A 274 24.44 11.45 -8.84
C ARG A 274 25.53 12.32 -9.48
N PRO A 275 25.46 13.64 -9.34
CA PRO A 275 26.52 14.54 -9.80
C PRO A 275 27.85 14.24 -9.09
N LYS A 276 28.94 14.13 -9.85
CA LYS A 276 30.28 13.82 -9.32
C LYS A 276 30.80 14.88 -8.33
N ASN A 277 30.34 16.12 -8.45
CA ASN A 277 30.68 17.23 -7.55
C ASN A 277 29.91 17.20 -6.22
N MET A 278 28.89 16.35 -6.05
CA MET A 278 28.19 16.10 -4.78
C MET A 278 28.70 14.82 -4.07
N ALA A 279 29.81 14.26 -4.54
CA ALA A 279 30.43 13.09 -3.96
C ALA A 279 31.42 13.47 -2.84
N THR A 280 30.91 13.97 -1.72
CA THR A 280 31.69 14.08 -0.47
C THR A 280 30.75 14.29 0.71
N SER A 281 30.35 13.17 1.35
CA SER A 281 30.11 13.05 2.81
C SER A 281 29.29 11.79 3.12
N VAL A 282 29.76 10.61 2.76
CA VAL A 282 29.38 9.38 3.48
C VAL A 282 30.65 8.54 3.61
N GLN A 283 31.42 8.83 4.66
CA GLN A 283 32.44 7.91 5.17
C GLN A 283 31.78 7.02 6.23
N ILE A 284 31.87 5.72 5.95
CA ILE A 284 31.70 4.53 6.82
C ILE A 284 30.26 4.15 7.19
#